data_AF-A0AA38F9P7-F1
#
_entry.id   AF-A0AA38F9P7-F1
#
_cell.length_a   1.000
_cell.length_b   1.000
_cell.length_c   1.000
_cell.angle_alpha   90.00
_cell.angle_beta   90.00
_cell.angle_gamma   90.00
#
_symmetry.space_group_name_H-M   'P 1'
#
loop_
_entity.id
_entity.type
_entity.pdbx_description
1 polymer ?
#
loop_
_entity_poly.entity_id
_entity_poly.type
_entity_poly.pdbx_seq_one_letter_code
_entity_poly.pdbx_strand_id
1 'polypeptide(L)'
;VAETRFASHTIVLRRLVKVREALMRMVTSNLWSVWRQSNTQRAQKVKNLILEDPWWDRVDYLLSFTEPIMSMIRFTDTDQPCLGEIYDGIDSMIEKIKAVINAKEQDPEEIFFKQVKSILIERWNKMTTPLHLLAFALTPRFYSTEILSLPGRVAPYRDAEVSEGYMAALARLFPDPEAQDQVMVEFGNFIAETGHSLLALRSKYKMDAHMW
;
A
#
# COMPACT_ATOMS: atom_id res chain seq x y z
N VAL A 1 -1.48 14.57 -19.77
CA VAL A 1 -0.54 14.21 -18.69
C VAL A 1 -1.28 14.45 -17.39
N ALA A 2 -1.58 13.40 -16.62
CA ALA A 2 -2.23 13.56 -15.31
C ALA A 2 -1.27 14.31 -14.36
N GLU A 3 -1.81 15.21 -13.55
CA GLU A 3 -1.02 16.03 -12.63
C GLU A 3 -0.39 15.13 -11.56
N THR A 4 0.93 15.23 -11.38
CA THR A 4 1.63 14.42 -10.37
C THR A 4 1.48 15.09 -9.01
N ARG A 5 0.52 14.63 -8.20
CA ARG A 5 0.22 15.23 -6.89
C ARG A 5 1.08 14.67 -5.76
N PHE A 6 1.63 13.46 -5.93
CA PHE A 6 2.41 12.75 -4.91
C PHE A 6 3.68 12.11 -5.47
N ALA A 7 4.61 11.75 -4.57
CA ALA A 7 5.79 10.94 -4.85
C ALA A 7 6.75 11.45 -5.95
N SER A 8 6.91 12.77 -6.05
CA SER A 8 7.82 13.42 -6.99
C SER A 8 9.24 12.85 -6.93
N HIS A 9 9.79 12.64 -5.73
CA HIS A 9 11.12 12.06 -5.53
C HIS A 9 11.26 10.67 -6.16
N THR A 10 10.35 9.74 -5.87
CA THR A 10 10.36 8.38 -6.43
C THR A 10 10.19 8.39 -7.94
N ILE A 11 9.34 9.27 -8.47
CA ILE A 11 9.13 9.42 -9.92
C ILE A 11 10.39 9.95 -10.60
N VAL A 12 11.05 10.95 -10.03
CA VAL A 12 12.32 11.49 -10.54
C VAL A 12 13.39 10.41 -10.52
N LEU A 13 13.55 9.67 -9.42
CA LEU A 13 14.51 8.57 -9.33
C LEU A 13 14.25 7.49 -10.39
N ARG A 14 12.99 7.06 -10.57
CA ARG A 14 12.61 6.14 -11.65
C ARG A 14 12.97 6.67 -13.03
N ARG A 15 12.81 7.96 -13.27
CA ARG A 15 13.20 8.59 -14.54
C ARG A 15 14.71 8.61 -14.69
N LEU A 16 15.48 8.93 -13.64
CA LEU A 16 16.94 8.90 -13.66
C LEU A 16 17.48 7.53 -14.02
N VAL A 17 16.94 6.46 -13.43
CA VAL A 17 17.32 5.07 -13.77
C VAL A 17 17.06 4.78 -15.25
N LYS A 18 15.90 5.17 -15.79
CA LYS A 18 15.57 4.98 -17.22
C LYS A 18 16.52 5.70 -18.18
N VAL A 19 17.15 6.79 -17.75
CA VAL A 19 18.10 7.57 -18.58
C VAL A 19 19.55 7.41 -18.14
N ARG A 20 19.88 6.42 -17.29
CA ARG A 20 21.22 6.17 -16.75
C ARG A 20 22.30 6.21 -17.83
N GLU A 21 22.14 5.44 -18.91
CA GLU A 21 23.11 5.39 -20.01
C GLU A 21 23.31 6.74 -20.72
N ALA A 22 22.25 7.54 -20.85
CA ALA A 22 22.35 8.87 -21.43
C ALA A 22 23.08 9.83 -20.48
N LEU A 23 22.84 9.72 -19.17
CA LEU A 23 23.52 10.50 -18.14
C LEU A 23 25.02 10.16 -18.08
N MET A 24 25.38 8.87 -18.15
CA MET A 24 26.78 8.42 -18.18
C MET A 24 27.52 8.97 -19.39
N ARG A 25 26.91 8.91 -20.59
CA ARG A 25 27.47 9.53 -21.81
C ARG A 25 27.61 11.05 -21.68
N MET A 26 26.64 11.72 -21.06
CA MET A 26 26.69 13.18 -20.85
C MET A 26 27.90 13.57 -19.98
N VAL A 27 28.11 12.93 -18.84
CA VAL A 27 29.19 13.31 -17.88
C VAL A 27 30.59 12.87 -18.31
N THR A 28 30.68 11.98 -19.30
CA THR A 28 31.93 11.54 -19.93
C THR A 28 32.25 12.31 -21.22
N SER A 29 31.30 13.05 -21.77
CA SER A 29 31.50 13.84 -22.99
C SER A 29 32.46 15.02 -22.77
N ASN A 30 33.15 15.42 -23.84
CA ASN A 30 34.01 16.61 -23.83
C ASN A 30 33.22 17.89 -23.53
N LEU A 31 31.93 17.92 -23.87
CA LEU A 31 31.02 19.05 -23.64
C LEU A 31 30.66 19.25 -22.16
N TRP A 32 30.84 18.24 -21.30
CA TRP A 32 30.66 18.37 -19.85
C TRP A 32 31.56 19.44 -19.23
N SER A 33 32.73 19.67 -19.84
CA SER A 33 33.69 20.69 -19.41
C SER A 33 33.10 22.11 -19.47
N VAL A 34 32.16 22.38 -20.38
CA VAL A 34 31.47 23.67 -20.48
C VAL A 34 30.58 23.90 -19.26
N TRP A 35 29.86 22.87 -18.81
CA TRP A 35 29.00 22.96 -17.63
C TRP A 35 29.81 23.13 -16.34
N ARG A 36 31.00 22.50 -16.27
CA ARG A 36 31.93 22.57 -15.14
C ARG A 36 32.39 23.99 -14.82
N GLN A 37 32.50 24.89 -15.81
CA GLN A 37 32.99 26.26 -15.64
C GLN A 37 32.15 27.10 -14.69
N SER A 38 30.85 26.78 -14.55
CA SER A 38 29.93 27.53 -13.67
C SER A 38 29.96 27.06 -12.21
N ASN A 39 30.25 25.78 -11.94
CA ASN A 39 30.35 25.24 -10.58
C ASN A 39 31.11 23.89 -10.54
N THR A 40 32.44 23.97 -10.54
CA THR A 40 33.34 22.81 -10.63
C THR A 40 33.07 21.73 -9.59
N GLN A 41 32.80 22.13 -8.34
CA GLN A 41 32.60 21.19 -7.24
C GLN A 41 31.30 20.39 -7.40
N ARG A 42 30.18 21.06 -7.75
CA ARG A 42 28.89 20.37 -7.98
C ARG A 42 28.95 19.47 -9.21
N ALA A 43 29.57 19.94 -10.30
CA ALA A 43 29.75 19.13 -11.50
C ALA A 43 30.57 17.87 -11.23
N GLN A 44 31.60 17.96 -10.39
CA GLN A 44 32.38 16.78 -10.01
C GLN A 44 31.56 15.80 -9.16
N LYS A 45 30.78 16.28 -8.18
CA LYS A 45 29.91 15.43 -7.37
C LYS A 45 28.88 14.68 -8.23
N VAL A 46 28.20 15.38 -9.14
CA VAL A 46 27.22 14.78 -10.07
C VAL A 46 27.87 13.71 -10.94
N LYS A 47 29.05 14.00 -11.49
CA LYS A 47 29.81 13.04 -12.31
C LYS A 47 30.16 11.77 -11.52
N ASN A 48 30.64 11.92 -10.28
CA ASN A 48 30.98 10.78 -9.43
C ASN A 48 29.74 9.92 -9.16
N LEU A 49 28.63 10.53 -8.72
CA LEU A 49 27.38 9.79 -8.44
C LEU A 49 26.87 9.00 -9.65
N ILE A 50 26.89 9.61 -10.85
CA ILE A 50 26.41 8.95 -12.08
C ILE A 50 27.31 7.79 -12.50
N LEU A 51 28.61 7.84 -12.21
CA LEU A 51 29.58 6.82 -12.62
C LEU A 51 29.80 5.73 -11.57
N GLU A 52 29.35 5.92 -10.34
CA GLU A 52 29.50 4.96 -9.25
C GLU A 52 28.34 3.95 -9.23
N ASP A 53 28.63 2.68 -9.56
CA ASP A 53 27.64 1.59 -9.44
C ASP A 53 27.00 1.48 -8.05
N PRO A 54 27.74 1.63 -6.93
CA PRO A 54 27.13 1.57 -5.59
C PRO A 54 26.07 2.65 -5.35
N TRP A 55 26.13 3.79 -6.06
CA TRP A 55 25.08 4.80 -5.97
C TRP A 55 23.80 4.33 -6.65
N TRP A 56 23.90 3.70 -7.82
CA TRP A 56 22.76 3.12 -8.53
C TRP A 56 22.13 1.96 -7.75
N ASP A 57 22.94 1.11 -7.11
CA ASP A 57 22.43 0.04 -6.25
C ASP A 57 21.56 0.58 -5.10
N ARG A 58 21.96 1.72 -4.50
CA ARG A 58 21.16 2.40 -3.48
C ARG A 58 19.87 3.00 -4.05
N VAL A 59 19.91 3.54 -5.27
CA VAL A 59 18.72 4.04 -5.95
C VAL A 59 17.74 2.90 -6.23
N ASP A 60 18.23 1.77 -6.74
CA ASP A 60 17.39 0.60 -7.04
C ASP A 60 16.80 -0.01 -5.77
N TYR A 61 17.56 -0.04 -4.67
CA TYR A 61 17.05 -0.42 -3.36
C TYR A 61 15.94 0.52 -2.87
N LEU A 62 16.18 1.84 -2.95
CA LEU A 62 15.20 2.87 -2.59
C LEU A 62 13.90 2.74 -3.39
N LEU A 63 14.01 2.49 -4.69
CA LEU A 63 12.86 2.25 -5.55
C LEU A 63 12.13 0.95 -5.21
N SER A 64 12.86 -0.11 -4.88
CA SER A 64 12.29 -1.41 -4.53
C SER A 64 11.46 -1.34 -3.25
N PHE A 65 11.96 -0.69 -2.20
CA PHE A 65 11.21 -0.60 -0.93
C PHE A 65 10.07 0.42 -0.99
N THR A 66 10.17 1.46 -1.82
CA THR A 66 9.08 2.45 -1.97
C THR A 66 7.98 1.99 -2.92
N GLU A 67 8.22 0.96 -3.74
CA GLU A 67 7.24 0.51 -4.72
C GLU A 67 5.93 -0.02 -4.14
N PRO A 68 5.91 -0.78 -3.03
CA PRO A 68 4.65 -1.16 -2.39
C PRO A 68 3.81 0.06 -1.98
N ILE A 69 4.44 1.13 -1.48
CA ILE A 69 3.77 2.39 -1.13
C ILE A 69 3.19 3.06 -2.38
N MET A 70 3.97 3.12 -3.45
CA MET A 70 3.52 3.66 -4.73
C MET A 70 2.34 2.89 -5.31
N SER A 71 2.36 1.57 -5.16
CA SER A 71 1.30 0.68 -5.62
C SER A 71 0.02 0.92 -4.84
N MET A 72 0.12 1.06 -3.51
CA MET A 72 -1.03 1.37 -2.67
C MET A 72 -1.66 2.73 -2.99
N ILE A 73 -0.84 3.78 -3.15
CA ILE A 73 -1.33 5.11 -3.52
C ILE A 73 -2.07 5.05 -4.85
N ARG A 74 -1.50 4.37 -5.86
CA ARG A 74 -2.14 4.22 -7.17
C ARG A 74 -3.43 3.39 -7.13
N PHE A 75 -3.47 2.37 -6.28
CA PHE A 75 -4.66 1.57 -6.08
C PHE A 75 -5.82 2.42 -5.53
N THR A 76 -5.53 3.31 -4.59
CA THR A 76 -6.53 4.23 -4.01
C THR A 76 -6.82 5.46 -4.86
N ASP A 77 -5.96 5.79 -5.82
CA ASP A 77 -6.10 6.95 -6.72
C ASP A 77 -6.82 6.56 -8.02
N THR A 78 -7.96 5.86 -7.86
CA THR A 78 -8.84 5.47 -8.96
C THR A 78 -10.29 5.75 -8.59
N ASP A 79 -11.16 5.90 -9.60
CA ASP A 79 -12.60 6.05 -9.39
C ASP A 79 -13.29 4.70 -9.07
N GLN A 80 -12.53 3.63 -8.86
CA GLN A 80 -13.07 2.30 -8.57
C GLN A 80 -13.33 2.13 -7.06
N PRO A 81 -14.39 1.40 -6.66
CA PRO A 81 -14.62 1.04 -5.27
C PRO A 81 -13.45 0.21 -4.74
N CYS A 82 -12.64 0.81 -3.86
CA CYS A 82 -11.47 0.16 -3.26
C CYS A 82 -11.52 0.11 -1.73
N LEU A 83 -12.49 0.80 -1.11
CA LEU A 83 -12.55 1.04 0.34
C LEU A 83 -12.45 -0.24 1.18
N GLY A 84 -13.15 -1.30 0.76
CA GLY A 84 -13.15 -2.59 1.44
C GLY A 84 -11.82 -3.34 1.36
N GLU A 85 -10.94 -2.99 0.43
CA GLU A 85 -9.64 -3.64 0.26
C GLU A 85 -8.50 -2.86 0.91
N ILE A 86 -8.76 -1.64 1.39
CA ILE A 86 -7.71 -0.75 1.91
C ILE A 86 -6.98 -1.36 3.11
N TYR A 87 -7.74 -1.97 4.04
CA TYR A 87 -7.18 -2.61 5.24
C TYR A 87 -6.17 -3.70 4.87
N ASP A 88 -6.61 -4.67 4.07
CA ASP A 88 -5.77 -5.76 3.58
C ASP A 88 -4.60 -5.27 2.72
N GLY A 89 -4.84 -4.25 1.89
CA GLY A 89 -3.84 -3.65 1.02
C GLY A 89 -2.67 -3.06 1.80
N ILE A 90 -2.93 -2.48 2.97
CA ILE A 90 -1.90 -1.86 3.81
C ILE A 90 -1.11 -2.90 4.60
N ASP A 91 -1.75 -3.92 5.15
CA ASP A 91 -1.05 -5.06 5.73
C ASP A 91 -0.13 -5.72 4.70
N SER A 92 -0.67 -5.97 3.50
CA SER A 92 0.09 -6.54 2.38
C SER A 92 1.24 -5.64 1.93
N MET A 93 1.05 -4.32 1.96
CA MET A 93 2.10 -3.34 1.66
C MET A 93 3.23 -3.42 2.68
N ILE A 94 2.92 -3.46 3.98
CA ILE A 94 3.92 -3.54 5.06
C ILE A 94 4.74 -4.82 4.94
N GLU A 95 4.10 -5.97 4.69
CA GLU A 95 4.80 -7.24 4.52
C GLU A 95 5.69 -7.27 3.27
N LYS A 96 5.25 -6.66 2.15
CA LYS A 96 6.11 -6.51 0.95
C LYS A 96 7.33 -5.64 1.22
N ILE A 97 7.17 -4.53 1.96
CA ILE A 97 8.29 -3.65 2.35
C ILE A 97 9.28 -4.41 3.24
N LYS A 98 8.76 -5.15 4.22
CA LYS A 98 9.56 -6.02 5.10
C LYS A 98 10.38 -7.03 4.31
N ALA A 99 9.75 -7.70 3.33
CA ALA A 99 10.43 -8.67 2.50
C ALA A 99 11.57 -8.06 1.67
N VAL A 100 11.36 -6.86 1.11
CA VAL A 100 12.41 -6.14 0.36
C VAL A 100 13.58 -5.76 1.26
N ILE A 101 13.30 -5.25 2.46
CA ILE A 101 14.31 -4.83 3.43
C ILE A 101 15.12 -6.04 3.91
N ASN A 102 14.45 -7.10 4.37
CA ASN A 102 15.10 -8.34 4.83
C ASN A 102 15.93 -9.05 3.73
N ALA A 103 15.63 -8.82 2.45
CA ALA A 103 16.40 -9.39 1.35
C ALA A 103 17.71 -8.64 1.06
N LYS A 104 17.85 -7.40 1.56
CA LYS A 104 18.99 -6.51 1.28
C LYS A 104 19.85 -6.27 2.50
N GLU A 105 19.25 -6.31 3.67
CA GLU A 105 19.88 -6.04 4.94
C GLU A 105 20.05 -7.37 5.71
N GLN A 106 21.10 -7.48 6.52
CA GLN A 106 21.55 -8.76 7.10
C GLN A 106 21.08 -8.99 8.54
N ASP A 107 20.17 -8.17 9.09
CA ASP A 107 19.87 -8.16 10.52
C ASP A 107 18.44 -8.67 10.83
N PRO A 108 18.30 -9.75 11.64
CA PRO A 108 17.00 -10.35 11.96
C PRO A 108 16.04 -9.43 12.75
N GLU A 109 16.49 -8.31 13.29
CA GLU A 109 15.70 -7.38 14.11
C GLU A 109 15.72 -5.92 13.63
N GLU A 110 15.94 -5.73 12.32
CA GLU A 110 16.31 -4.45 11.72
C GLU A 110 15.59 -3.23 12.28
N ILE A 111 16.39 -2.45 13.01
CA ILE A 111 16.07 -1.12 13.50
C ILE A 111 15.47 -0.27 12.36
N PHE A 112 15.98 -0.44 11.14
CA PHE A 112 15.47 0.24 9.96
C PHE A 112 14.02 -0.13 9.62
N PHE A 113 13.70 -1.42 9.51
CA PHE A 113 12.31 -1.83 9.27
C PHE A 113 11.39 -1.38 10.42
N LYS A 114 11.83 -1.46 11.69
CA LYS A 114 11.04 -0.96 12.83
C LYS A 114 10.71 0.53 12.69
N GLN A 115 11.67 1.35 12.25
CA GLN A 115 11.45 2.77 11.98
C GLN A 115 10.49 3.00 10.81
N VAL A 116 10.68 2.29 9.70
CA VAL A 116 9.80 2.37 8.52
C VAL A 116 8.37 1.96 8.90
N LYS A 117 8.21 0.82 9.58
CA LYS A 117 6.92 0.31 10.07
C LYS A 117 6.24 1.31 11.00
N SER A 118 6.98 1.94 11.91
CA SER A 118 6.44 2.97 12.80
C SER A 118 5.83 4.15 12.02
N ILE A 119 6.55 4.66 11.00
CA ILE A 119 6.05 5.74 10.13
C ILE A 119 4.80 5.29 9.37
N LEU A 120 4.79 4.06 8.85
CA LEU A 120 3.64 3.52 8.10
C LEU A 120 2.41 3.37 9.01
N ILE A 121 2.58 2.84 10.22
CA ILE A 121 1.49 2.70 11.21
C ILE A 121 0.98 4.05 11.66
N GLU A 122 1.86 5.02 11.93
CA GLU A 122 1.43 6.37 12.32
C GLU A 122 0.59 7.03 11.22
N ARG A 123 0.97 6.82 9.95
CA ARG A 123 0.20 7.30 8.80
C ARG A 123 -1.12 6.54 8.65
N TRP A 124 -1.11 5.23 8.80
CA TRP A 124 -2.29 4.38 8.79
C TRP A 124 -3.31 4.86 9.82
N ASN A 125 -2.93 4.97 11.08
CA ASN A 125 -3.81 5.39 12.18
C ASN A 125 -4.46 6.77 11.95
N LYS A 126 -3.83 7.64 11.14
CA LYS A 126 -4.38 8.95 10.77
C LYS A 126 -5.36 8.89 9.59
N MET A 127 -5.27 7.88 8.74
CA MET A 127 -6.07 7.73 7.52
C MET A 127 -7.23 6.76 7.70
N THR A 128 -7.07 5.76 8.57
CA THR A 128 -8.09 4.76 8.86
C THR A 128 -9.19 5.37 9.68
N THR A 129 -10.40 5.03 9.27
CA THR A 129 -11.62 5.40 9.99
C THR A 129 -12.41 4.13 10.25
N PRO A 130 -13.30 4.12 11.24
CA PRO A 130 -14.24 3.01 11.46
C PRO A 130 -14.93 2.53 10.17
N LEU A 131 -15.19 3.45 9.23
CA LEU A 131 -15.81 3.14 7.95
C LEU A 131 -14.93 2.25 7.05
N HIS A 132 -13.60 2.41 7.07
CA HIS A 132 -12.69 1.50 6.36
C HIS A 132 -12.78 0.07 6.91
N LEU A 133 -12.86 -0.05 8.23
CA LEU A 133 -12.96 -1.34 8.93
C LEU A 133 -14.32 -2.00 8.66
N LEU A 134 -15.39 -1.22 8.63
CA LEU A 134 -16.72 -1.69 8.20
C LEU A 134 -16.72 -2.15 6.75
N ALA A 135 -16.13 -1.39 5.82
CA ALA A 135 -16.06 -1.78 4.42
C ALA A 135 -15.27 -3.09 4.23
N PHE A 136 -14.16 -3.24 4.95
CA PHE A 136 -13.38 -4.48 4.97
C PHE A 136 -14.20 -5.65 5.51
N ALA A 137 -14.90 -5.46 6.63
CA ALA A 137 -15.76 -6.47 7.21
C ALA A 137 -16.95 -6.84 6.31
N LEU A 138 -17.45 -5.91 5.51
CA LEU A 138 -18.50 -6.14 4.52
C LEU A 138 -17.97 -6.64 3.16
N THR A 139 -16.69 -7.03 3.06
CA THR A 139 -16.11 -7.56 1.82
C THR A 139 -15.91 -9.08 1.93
N PRO A 140 -16.78 -9.89 1.30
CA PRO A 140 -16.74 -11.34 1.38
C PRO A 140 -15.52 -12.04 0.87
N ARG A 141 -14.74 -11.44 -0.03
CA ARG A 141 -13.47 -12.01 -0.46
C ARG A 141 -12.63 -12.46 0.74
N PHE A 142 -12.68 -11.72 1.85
CA PHE A 142 -11.96 -12.01 3.10
C PHE A 142 -12.56 -13.11 3.98
N TYR A 143 -13.70 -13.69 3.59
CA TYR A 143 -14.32 -14.85 4.23
C TYR A 143 -14.12 -16.14 3.40
N SER A 144 -13.54 -16.02 2.21
CA SER A 144 -13.27 -17.17 1.35
C SER A 144 -12.27 -18.14 1.99
N THR A 145 -12.44 -19.42 1.71
CA THR A 145 -11.48 -20.46 2.13
C THR A 145 -10.08 -20.21 1.57
N GLU A 146 -9.98 -19.65 0.36
CA GLU A 146 -8.71 -19.26 -0.26
C GLU A 146 -7.94 -18.27 0.62
N ILE A 147 -8.57 -17.15 1.00
CA ILE A 147 -7.93 -16.13 1.84
C ILE A 147 -7.68 -16.66 3.25
N LEU A 148 -8.65 -17.33 3.86
CA LEU A 148 -8.54 -17.83 5.23
C LEU A 148 -7.56 -19.00 5.39
N SER A 149 -7.16 -19.64 4.30
CA SER A 149 -6.10 -20.66 4.32
C SER A 149 -4.69 -20.07 4.38
N LEU A 150 -4.53 -18.78 4.10
CA LEU A 150 -3.22 -18.12 4.12
C LEU A 150 -2.72 -17.92 5.57
N PRO A 151 -1.40 -18.04 5.81
CA PRO A 151 -0.84 -17.86 7.16
C PRO A 151 -1.18 -16.48 7.75
N GLY A 152 -1.61 -16.48 9.01
CA GLY A 152 -1.93 -15.25 9.74
C GLY A 152 -3.24 -14.57 9.36
N ARG A 153 -4.03 -15.14 8.44
CA ARG A 153 -5.34 -14.60 8.08
C ARG A 153 -6.42 -15.12 9.01
N VAL A 154 -7.30 -14.20 9.41
CA VAL A 154 -8.52 -14.50 10.15
C VAL A 154 -9.68 -13.79 9.48
N ALA A 155 -10.89 -14.32 9.65
CA ALA A 155 -12.07 -13.67 9.13
C ALA A 155 -12.26 -12.31 9.82
N PRO A 156 -12.73 -11.26 9.10
CA PRO A 156 -12.79 -9.89 9.63
C PRO A 156 -13.49 -9.78 11.00
N TYR A 157 -14.57 -10.53 11.22
CA TYR A 157 -15.31 -10.54 12.49
C TYR A 157 -14.57 -11.17 13.68
N ARG A 158 -13.46 -11.87 13.44
CA ARG A 158 -12.60 -12.48 14.48
C ARG A 158 -11.36 -11.64 14.78
N ASP A 159 -11.05 -10.65 13.96
CA ASP A 159 -9.99 -9.69 14.22
C ASP A 159 -10.53 -8.62 15.19
N ALA A 160 -9.83 -8.41 16.30
CA ALA A 160 -10.29 -7.52 17.36
C ALA A 160 -10.30 -6.04 16.94
N GLU A 161 -9.27 -5.59 16.20
CA GLU A 161 -9.17 -4.21 15.71
C GLU A 161 -10.29 -3.94 14.70
N VAL A 162 -10.48 -4.87 13.77
CA VAL A 162 -11.54 -4.79 12.76
C VAL A 162 -12.90 -4.82 13.42
N SER A 163 -13.11 -5.71 14.41
CA SER A 163 -14.37 -5.84 15.12
C SER A 163 -14.75 -4.61 15.90
N GLU A 164 -13.83 -4.04 16.67
CA GLU A 164 -14.08 -2.79 17.39
C GLU A 164 -14.38 -1.65 16.39
N GLY A 165 -13.61 -1.61 15.30
CA GLY A 165 -13.74 -0.63 14.23
C GLY A 165 -15.09 -0.62 13.54
N TYR A 166 -15.53 -1.76 12.99
CA TYR A 166 -16.80 -1.79 12.27
C TYR A 166 -17.99 -1.59 13.23
N MET A 167 -17.90 -2.06 14.48
CA MET A 167 -18.94 -1.81 15.48
C MET A 167 -19.09 -0.32 15.77
N ALA A 168 -17.97 0.41 15.93
CA ALA A 168 -17.98 1.86 16.08
C ALA A 168 -18.58 2.57 14.86
N ALA A 169 -18.35 2.05 13.65
CA ALA A 169 -18.93 2.59 12.42
C ALA A 169 -20.45 2.39 12.37
N LEU A 170 -20.92 1.17 12.66
CA LEU A 170 -22.34 0.82 12.69
C LEU A 170 -23.09 1.63 13.74
N ALA A 171 -22.54 1.76 14.95
CA ALA A 171 -23.13 2.58 16.01
C ALA A 171 -23.28 4.06 15.61
N ARG A 172 -22.37 4.59 14.79
CA ARG A 172 -22.46 5.96 14.28
C ARG A 172 -23.46 6.11 13.13
N LEU A 173 -23.57 5.10 12.27
CA LEU A 173 -24.49 5.10 11.13
C LEU A 173 -25.94 4.89 11.56
N PHE A 174 -26.15 4.03 12.56
CA PHE A 174 -27.46 3.68 13.11
C PHE A 174 -27.47 4.08 14.59
N PRO A 175 -27.80 5.33 14.96
CA PRO A 175 -27.80 5.76 16.35
C PRO A 175 -28.99 5.21 17.15
N ASP A 176 -30.04 4.74 16.46
CA ASP A 176 -31.21 4.12 17.08
C ASP A 176 -30.92 2.65 17.49
N PRO A 177 -31.18 2.25 18.75
CA PRO A 177 -30.88 0.90 19.22
C PRO A 177 -31.60 -0.21 18.46
N GLU A 178 -32.86 -0.01 18.08
CA GLU A 178 -33.63 -1.04 17.35
C GLU A 178 -33.05 -1.24 15.94
N ALA A 179 -32.67 -0.14 15.27
CA ALA A 179 -31.95 -0.21 14.01
C ALA A 179 -30.58 -0.87 14.13
N GLN A 180 -29.82 -0.63 15.22
CA GLN A 180 -28.55 -1.32 15.47
C GLN A 180 -28.73 -2.83 15.59
N ASP A 181 -29.72 -3.27 16.38
CA ASP A 181 -30.00 -4.69 16.57
C ASP A 181 -30.35 -5.37 15.23
N GLN A 182 -31.19 -4.72 14.42
CA GLN A 182 -31.54 -5.22 13.07
C GLN A 182 -30.31 -5.32 12.16
N VAL A 183 -29.47 -4.30 12.13
CA VAL A 183 -28.26 -4.30 11.28
C VAL A 183 -27.25 -5.35 11.74
N MET A 184 -27.12 -5.57 13.05
CA MET A 184 -26.27 -6.63 13.59
C MET A 184 -26.79 -8.03 13.24
N VAL A 185 -28.11 -8.23 13.23
CA VAL A 185 -28.72 -9.48 12.73
C VAL A 185 -28.39 -9.69 11.26
N GLU A 186 -28.56 -8.67 10.41
CA GLU A 186 -28.24 -8.76 8.98
C GLU A 186 -26.74 -9.00 8.73
N PHE A 187 -25.87 -8.36 9.51
CA PHE A 187 -24.43 -8.62 9.46
C PHE A 187 -24.12 -10.08 9.85
N GLY A 188 -24.79 -10.62 10.86
CA GLY A 188 -24.73 -12.04 11.21
C GLY A 188 -25.16 -12.95 10.06
N ASN A 189 -26.27 -12.63 9.37
CA ASN A 189 -26.75 -13.37 8.21
C ASN A 189 -25.75 -13.34 7.04
N PHE A 190 -25.12 -12.18 6.83
CA PHE A 190 -24.06 -12.01 5.84
C PHE A 190 -22.86 -12.91 6.14
N ILE A 191 -22.41 -13.01 7.40
CA ILE A 191 -21.32 -13.89 7.81
C ILE A 191 -21.72 -15.35 7.66
N ALA A 192 -22.93 -15.71 8.12
CA ALA A 192 -23.42 -17.09 8.16
C ALA A 192 -23.82 -17.64 6.77
N GLU A 193 -23.74 -16.82 5.71
CA GLU A 193 -24.16 -17.19 4.36
C GLU A 193 -25.65 -17.58 4.27
N THR A 194 -26.48 -17.08 5.19
CA THR A 194 -27.92 -17.43 5.27
C THR A 194 -28.84 -16.42 4.56
N GLY A 195 -28.27 -15.41 3.89
CA GLY A 195 -29.02 -14.37 3.17
C GLY A 195 -29.80 -14.90 1.95
N HIS A 196 -30.87 -14.18 1.59
CA HIS A 196 -31.95 -14.64 0.71
C HIS A 196 -31.62 -14.92 -0.78
N SER A 197 -30.36 -14.86 -1.23
CA SER A 197 -30.01 -15.07 -2.66
C SER A 197 -28.90 -16.13 -2.87
N LEU A 198 -29.32 -17.30 -3.36
CA LEU A 198 -28.43 -18.41 -3.75
C LEU A 198 -27.45 -18.07 -4.89
N LEU A 199 -27.78 -17.10 -5.74
CA LEU A 199 -26.90 -16.61 -6.80
C LEU A 199 -25.80 -15.69 -6.24
N ALA A 200 -26.14 -14.83 -5.27
CA ALA A 200 -25.17 -14.02 -4.56
C ALA A 200 -24.18 -14.90 -3.78
N LEU A 201 -24.64 -15.98 -3.17
CA LEU A 201 -23.81 -16.93 -2.42
C LEU A 201 -22.78 -17.68 -3.31
N ARG A 202 -23.14 -18.05 -4.54
CA ARG A 202 -22.23 -18.78 -5.46
C ARG A 202 -21.12 -17.92 -6.07
N SER A 203 -21.31 -16.61 -6.14
CA SER A 203 -20.36 -15.66 -6.73
C SER A 203 -19.73 -14.69 -5.72
N LYS A 204 -20.19 -14.73 -4.46
CA LYS A 204 -19.78 -13.90 -3.32
C LYS A 204 -18.27 -13.68 -3.20
N TYR A 205 -17.49 -14.74 -3.44
CA TYR A 205 -16.03 -14.75 -3.29
C TYR A 205 -15.26 -14.39 -4.58
N LYS A 206 -15.97 -14.31 -5.70
CA LYS A 206 -15.43 -14.05 -7.05
C LYS A 206 -15.87 -12.69 -7.61
N MET A 207 -16.86 -12.07 -6.98
CA MET A 207 -17.36 -10.76 -7.36
C MET A 207 -16.45 -9.68 -6.81
N ASP A 208 -15.90 -8.89 -7.73
CA ASP A 208 -15.14 -7.68 -7.43
C ASP A 208 -16.04 -6.66 -6.72
N ALA A 209 -15.49 -5.81 -5.86
CA ALA A 209 -16.22 -4.96 -4.90
C ALA A 209 -17.27 -4.01 -5.55
N HIS A 210 -17.20 -3.82 -6.86
CA HIS A 210 -18.12 -3.02 -7.67
C HIS A 210 -19.39 -3.75 -8.16
N MET A 211 -19.47 -5.07 -8.02
CA MET A 211 -20.61 -5.89 -8.46
C MET A 211 -21.71 -6.07 -7.39
N TRP A 212 -21.68 -5.27 -6.33
CA TRP A 212 -22.45 -5.41 -5.09
C TRP A 212 -23.50 -4.31 -4.98
#